data_AF-A0A959ZAL9-F1
#
_entry.id   AF-A0A959ZAL9-F1
#
_cell.length_a   1.000
_cell.length_b   1.000
_cell.length_c   1.000
_cell.angle_alpha   90.00
_cell.angle_beta   90.00
_cell.angle_gamma   90.00
#
_symmetry.space_group_name_H-M   'P 1'
#
loop_
_entity.id
_entity.type
_entity.pdbx_description
1 polymer ?
#
loop_
_entity_poly.entity_id
_entity_poly.type
_entity_poly.pdbx_seq_one_letter_code
_entity_poly.pdbx_strand_id
1 'polypeptide(L)'
;MEPIHELWAYTLSLGDEFFLHQVAVDAYALQHAFPDERPMKMAFALVGLCYVYEFGMTGKDAQNLHIRLTQKTSDWPDFQPIDICVSLNEGSCLEFEDEPNRNQAILDWGRAIWNSYQIHHVGVIRWLEHHNEMPQKNRV
;
A
#
# COMPACT_ATOMS: atom_id res chain seq x y z
N MET A 1 -2.79 -20.25 -12.01
CA MET A 1 -2.32 -18.85 -12.01
C MET A 1 -2.24 -18.46 -10.55
N GLU A 2 -1.13 -17.86 -10.09
CA GLU A 2 -1.04 -17.41 -8.69
C GLU A 2 -2.16 -16.38 -8.40
N PRO A 3 -2.84 -16.44 -7.25
CA PRO A 3 -3.95 -15.54 -6.92
C PRO A 3 -3.60 -14.05 -7.10
N ILE A 4 -2.37 -13.65 -6.79
CA ILE A 4 -1.93 -12.26 -6.97
C ILE A 4 -1.96 -11.79 -8.42
N HIS A 5 -1.63 -12.66 -9.39
CA HIS A 5 -1.65 -12.31 -10.81
C HIS A 5 -3.08 -12.09 -11.31
N GLU A 6 -4.03 -12.88 -10.82
CA GLU A 6 -5.44 -12.72 -11.12
C GLU A 6 -5.99 -11.42 -10.49
N LEU A 7 -5.63 -11.14 -9.23
CA LEU A 7 -6.01 -9.90 -8.56
C LEU A 7 -5.43 -8.66 -9.23
N TRP A 8 -4.19 -8.72 -9.74
CA TRP A 8 -3.59 -7.64 -10.52
C TRP A 8 -4.27 -7.46 -11.86
N ALA A 9 -4.57 -8.54 -12.59
CA ALA A 9 -5.30 -8.45 -13.85
C ALA A 9 -6.68 -7.81 -13.63
N TYR A 10 -7.39 -8.21 -12.56
CA TYR A 10 -8.65 -7.60 -12.15
C TYR A 10 -8.49 -6.11 -11.87
N THR A 11 -7.64 -5.72 -10.93
CA THR A 11 -7.48 -4.31 -10.51
C THR A 11 -7.00 -3.40 -11.64
N LEU A 12 -6.16 -3.88 -12.56
CA LEU A 12 -5.74 -3.11 -13.74
C LEU A 12 -6.86 -2.92 -14.76
N SER A 13 -7.84 -3.83 -14.80
CA SER A 13 -8.97 -3.77 -15.74
C SER A 13 -10.12 -2.85 -15.30
N LEU A 14 -10.16 -2.46 -14.02
CA LEU A 14 -11.21 -1.58 -13.47
C LEU A 14 -11.22 -0.19 -14.12
N GLY A 15 -10.04 0.35 -14.45
CA GLY A 15 -9.93 1.72 -14.96
C GLY A 15 -10.44 2.78 -13.97
N ASP A 16 -10.40 2.49 -12.66
CA ASP A 16 -10.97 3.33 -11.61
C ASP A 16 -10.09 4.54 -11.28
N GLU A 17 -10.71 5.66 -10.91
CA GLU A 17 -10.00 6.90 -10.54
C GLU A 17 -9.20 6.75 -9.24
N PHE A 18 -9.69 5.92 -8.31
CA PHE A 18 -9.02 5.69 -7.03
C PHE A 18 -7.70 4.94 -7.22
N PHE A 19 -7.61 4.09 -8.24
CA PHE A 19 -6.51 3.20 -8.58
C PHE A 19 -6.25 2.14 -7.50
N LEU A 20 -7.24 1.27 -7.27
CA LEU A 20 -7.18 0.14 -6.32
C LEU A 20 -5.95 -0.75 -6.50
N HIS A 21 -5.42 -0.84 -7.71
CA HIS A 21 -4.23 -1.62 -8.02
C HIS A 21 -3.04 -1.28 -7.10
N GLN A 22 -2.83 0.01 -6.79
CA GLN A 22 -1.70 0.39 -5.93
C GLN A 22 -1.86 -0.11 -4.49
N VAL A 23 -3.09 -0.10 -3.95
CA VAL A 23 -3.37 -0.65 -2.62
C VAL A 23 -3.07 -2.14 -2.58
N ALA A 24 -3.50 -2.90 -3.60
CA ALA A 24 -3.23 -4.33 -3.69
C ALA A 24 -1.72 -4.64 -3.79
N VAL A 25 -0.98 -3.87 -4.59
CA VAL A 25 0.48 -4.02 -4.73
C VAL A 25 1.21 -3.73 -3.41
N ASP A 26 0.85 -2.65 -2.72
CA ASP A 26 1.49 -2.26 -1.46
C ASP A 26 1.15 -3.24 -0.32
N ALA A 27 -0.11 -3.68 -0.25
CA ALA A 27 -0.54 -4.71 0.70
C ALA A 27 0.22 -6.02 0.50
N TYR A 28 0.30 -6.49 -0.76
CA TYR A 28 1.05 -7.69 -1.10
C TYR A 28 2.54 -7.57 -0.76
N ALA A 29 3.16 -6.44 -1.11
CA ALA A 29 4.57 -6.21 -0.85
C ALA A 29 4.93 -6.30 0.64
N LEU A 30 4.05 -5.82 1.52
CA LEU A 30 4.25 -5.88 2.97
C LEU A 30 3.85 -7.22 3.58
N GLN A 31 2.80 -7.87 3.07
CA GLN A 31 2.37 -9.18 3.57
C GLN A 31 3.39 -10.27 3.29
N HIS A 32 4.06 -10.18 2.15
CA HIS A 32 5.05 -11.15 1.69
C HIS A 32 6.49 -10.61 1.84
N ALA A 33 6.71 -9.65 2.75
CA ALA A 33 8.04 -9.11 3.03
C ALA A 33 8.89 -10.10 3.83
N PHE A 34 10.16 -10.26 3.44
CA PHE A 34 11.14 -11.11 4.13
C PHE A 34 12.21 -10.25 4.81
N PRO A 35 12.89 -10.74 5.87
CA PRO A 35 13.90 -9.96 6.61
C PRO A 35 15.03 -9.35 5.77
N ASP A 36 15.32 -9.89 4.58
CA ASP A 36 16.33 -9.42 3.64
C ASP A 36 15.74 -8.55 2.50
N GLU A 37 14.49 -8.12 2.62
CA GLU A 37 13.82 -7.28 1.64
C GLU A 37 14.52 -5.93 1.48
N ARG A 38 14.49 -5.38 0.26
CA ARG A 38 15.14 -4.10 -0.01
C ARG A 38 14.44 -2.98 0.77
N PRO A 39 15.17 -2.12 1.51
CA PRO A 39 14.58 -1.03 2.29
C PRO A 39 13.63 -0.13 1.47
N MET A 40 13.96 0.10 0.20
CA MET A 40 13.10 0.84 -0.73
C MET A 40 11.70 0.22 -0.89
N LYS A 41 11.59 -1.11 -1.04
CA LYS A 41 10.29 -1.77 -1.27
C LYS A 41 9.40 -1.65 -0.02
N MET A 42 9.99 -1.84 1.16
CA MET A 42 9.32 -1.63 2.45
C MET A 42 8.84 -0.19 2.60
N ALA A 43 9.73 0.77 2.34
CA ALA A 43 9.42 2.18 2.41
C ALA A 43 8.28 2.58 1.46
N PHE A 44 8.32 2.13 0.19
CA PHE A 44 7.28 2.41 -0.81
C PHE A 44 5.91 1.93 -0.34
N ALA A 45 5.81 0.66 0.02
CA ALA A 45 4.53 0.09 0.40
C ALA A 45 3.98 0.74 1.68
N LEU A 46 4.83 1.00 2.69
CA LEU A 46 4.41 1.68 3.92
C LEU A 46 3.93 3.11 3.68
N VAL A 47 4.66 3.91 2.88
CA VAL A 47 4.25 5.29 2.61
C VAL A 47 2.99 5.35 1.76
N GLY A 48 2.80 4.38 0.84
CA GLY A 48 1.61 4.26 0.01
C GLY A 48 0.36 3.95 0.83
N LEU A 49 0.43 2.94 1.70
CA LEU A 49 -0.67 2.63 2.62
C LEU A 49 -0.94 3.76 3.61
N CYS A 50 0.10 4.44 4.10
CA CYS A 50 -0.04 5.61 4.97
C CYS A 50 -0.83 6.75 4.27
N TYR A 51 -0.51 7.04 3.01
CA TYR A 51 -1.24 8.00 2.18
C TYR A 51 -2.74 7.68 2.12
N VAL A 52 -3.07 6.42 1.87
CA VAL A 52 -4.46 5.98 1.73
C VAL A 52 -5.19 6.02 3.08
N TYR A 53 -4.61 5.45 4.13
CA TYR A 53 -5.35 5.20 5.38
C TYR A 53 -5.23 6.27 6.45
N GLU A 54 -4.11 7.01 6.51
CA GLU A 54 -3.93 8.11 7.48
C GLU A 54 -4.36 9.45 6.89
N PHE A 55 -4.14 9.64 5.58
CA PHE A 55 -4.37 10.92 4.92
C PHE A 55 -5.59 10.95 3.99
N GLY A 56 -6.25 9.81 3.77
CA GLY A 56 -7.45 9.73 2.92
C GLY A 56 -7.17 10.01 1.44
N MET A 57 -5.93 9.79 1.00
CA MET A 57 -5.53 9.93 -0.39
C MET A 57 -5.96 8.71 -1.21
N THR A 58 -5.88 8.80 -2.53
CA THR A 58 -6.18 7.69 -3.42
C THR A 58 -4.97 6.77 -3.64
N GLY A 59 -5.20 5.56 -4.15
CA GLY A 59 -4.12 4.72 -4.67
C GLY A 59 -3.33 5.38 -5.81
N LYS A 60 -3.97 6.28 -6.58
CA LYS A 60 -3.29 7.08 -7.61
C LYS A 60 -2.31 8.08 -7.00
N ASP A 61 -2.70 8.72 -5.90
CA ASP A 61 -1.82 9.63 -5.16
C ASP A 61 -0.61 8.88 -4.56
N ALA A 62 -0.83 7.68 -4.04
CA ALA A 62 0.24 6.79 -3.56
C ALA A 62 1.20 6.42 -4.71
N GLN A 63 0.69 6.04 -5.89
CA GLN A 63 1.52 5.79 -7.07
C GLN A 63 2.30 7.04 -7.48
N ASN A 64 1.68 8.22 -7.47
CA ASN A 64 2.35 9.47 -7.80
C ASN A 64 3.45 9.81 -6.79
N LEU A 65 3.23 9.54 -5.50
CA LEU A 65 4.24 9.66 -4.46
C LEU A 65 5.44 8.75 -4.77
N HIS A 66 5.20 7.48 -5.08
CA HIS A 66 6.25 6.52 -5.45
C HIS A 66 7.13 7.05 -6.59
N ILE A 67 6.50 7.55 -7.66
CA ILE A 67 7.22 8.14 -8.80
C ILE A 67 8.08 9.32 -8.34
N ARG A 68 7.54 10.26 -7.55
CA ARG A 68 8.32 11.41 -7.03
C ARG A 68 9.49 10.97 -6.17
N LEU A 69 9.29 9.98 -5.30
CA LEU A 69 10.33 9.47 -4.41
C LEU A 69 11.47 8.81 -5.18
N THR A 70 11.20 8.04 -6.25
CA THR A 70 12.27 7.45 -7.10
C THR A 70 13.19 8.49 -7.72
N GLN A 71 12.71 9.72 -7.91
CA GLN A 71 13.46 10.82 -8.52
C GLN A 71 14.24 11.66 -7.50
N LYS A 72 13.87 11.59 -6.22
CA LYS A 72 14.35 12.53 -5.19
C LYS A 72 15.31 11.92 -4.18
N THR A 73 15.17 10.63 -3.85
CA THR A 73 15.94 10.03 -2.77
C THR A 73 16.49 8.65 -3.15
N SER A 74 17.69 8.38 -2.64
CA SER A 74 18.28 7.04 -2.56
C SER A 74 18.50 6.59 -1.12
N ASP A 75 18.17 7.46 -0.14
CA ASP A 75 18.32 7.21 1.29
C ASP A 75 16.99 6.70 1.85
N TRP A 76 16.84 5.38 1.86
CA TRP A 76 15.62 4.70 2.27
C TRP A 76 15.68 4.32 3.74
N PRO A 77 14.59 4.55 4.50
CA PRO A 77 14.52 4.14 5.89
C PRO A 77 14.47 2.61 5.98
N ASP A 78 15.15 2.06 6.98
CA ASP A 78 15.26 0.62 7.19
C ASP A 78 14.08 0.07 8.01
N PHE A 79 12.88 0.13 7.44
CA PHE A 79 11.68 -0.42 8.05
C PHE A 79 11.72 -1.94 8.02
N GLN A 80 11.86 -2.55 9.20
CA GLN A 80 11.92 -4.00 9.32
C GLN A 80 10.55 -4.63 9.04
N PRO A 81 10.49 -5.72 8.24
CA PRO A 81 9.31 -6.56 8.14
C PRO A 81 8.85 -7.05 9.52
N ILE A 82 7.58 -7.40 9.60
CA ILE A 82 6.99 -8.01 10.79
C ILE A 82 6.33 -9.33 10.39
N ASP A 83 6.20 -10.25 11.35
CA ASP A 83 5.38 -11.44 11.15
C ASP A 83 3.90 -11.03 11.15
N ILE A 84 3.29 -11.06 9.96
CA ILE A 84 1.88 -10.71 9.82
C ILE A 84 1.00 -11.92 10.10
N CYS A 85 0.05 -11.75 11.02
CA CYS A 85 -0.98 -12.74 11.33
C CYS A 85 -2.38 -12.17 11.00
N VAL A 86 -2.62 -11.88 9.72
CA VAL A 86 -3.95 -11.49 9.22
C VAL A 86 -4.45 -12.54 8.24
N SER A 87 -5.74 -12.85 8.31
CA SER A 87 -6.37 -13.85 7.44
C SER A 87 -6.64 -13.33 6.03
N LEU A 88 -6.86 -12.02 5.88
CA LEU A 88 -7.08 -11.38 4.58
C LEU A 88 -5.79 -11.40 3.75
N ASN A 89 -5.92 -11.85 2.51
CA ASN A 89 -4.85 -11.94 1.52
C ASN A 89 -5.44 -11.79 0.11
N GLU A 90 -4.58 -11.88 -0.91
CA GLU A 90 -5.00 -11.79 -2.31
C GLU A 90 -6.06 -12.84 -2.72
N GLY A 91 -6.00 -14.04 -2.14
CA GLY A 91 -6.96 -15.11 -2.38
C GLY A 91 -8.33 -14.81 -1.77
N SER A 92 -8.37 -14.32 -0.53
CA SER A 92 -9.63 -13.90 0.13
C SER A 92 -10.34 -12.78 -0.64
N CYS A 93 -9.60 -11.90 -1.33
CA CYS A 93 -10.21 -10.87 -2.16
C CYS A 93 -10.96 -11.49 -3.36
N LEU A 94 -10.40 -12.53 -3.98
CA LEU A 94 -10.97 -13.18 -5.16
C LEU A 94 -12.19 -14.07 -4.86
N GLU A 95 -12.46 -14.39 -3.59
CA GLU A 95 -13.66 -15.14 -3.19
C GLU A 95 -14.96 -14.38 -3.43
N PHE A 96 -14.91 -13.05 -3.52
CA PHE A 96 -16.08 -12.23 -3.84
C PHE A 96 -16.30 -12.19 -5.36
N GLU A 97 -17.49 -12.61 -5.81
CA GLU A 97 -17.85 -12.65 -7.23
C GLU A 97 -18.17 -11.26 -7.81
N ASP A 98 -18.82 -10.40 -7.02
CA ASP A 98 -19.22 -9.06 -7.46
C ASP A 98 -18.11 -8.01 -7.26
N GLU A 99 -18.06 -7.05 -8.19
CA GLU A 99 -17.05 -6.00 -8.23
C GLU A 99 -17.03 -5.12 -6.97
N PRO A 100 -18.17 -4.62 -6.44
CA PRO A 100 -18.15 -3.77 -5.24
C PRO A 100 -17.57 -4.48 -4.01
N ASN A 101 -17.97 -5.72 -3.74
CA ASN A 101 -17.46 -6.46 -2.58
C ASN A 101 -15.99 -6.84 -2.75
N ARG A 102 -15.56 -7.22 -3.97
CA ARG A 102 -14.14 -7.47 -4.26
C ARG A 102 -13.29 -6.21 -4.04
N ASN A 103 -13.78 -5.06 -4.51
CA ASN A 103 -13.10 -3.78 -4.32
C ASN A 103 -12.98 -3.42 -2.82
N GLN A 104 -14.05 -3.60 -2.05
CA GLN A 104 -14.03 -3.38 -0.62
C GLN A 104 -13.05 -4.34 0.09
N ALA A 105 -13.03 -5.63 -0.30
CA ALA A 105 -12.11 -6.61 0.27
C ALA A 105 -10.63 -6.24 0.06
N ILE A 106 -10.28 -5.66 -1.09
CA ILE A 106 -8.92 -5.15 -1.36
C ILE A 106 -8.57 -3.98 -0.43
N LEU A 107 -9.51 -3.04 -0.22
CA LEU A 107 -9.30 -1.93 0.69
C LEU A 107 -9.19 -2.39 2.15
N ASP A 108 -9.97 -3.39 2.54
CA ASP A 108 -9.92 -3.98 3.89
C ASP A 108 -8.63 -4.76 4.12
N TRP A 109 -8.15 -5.49 3.10
CA TRP A 109 -6.86 -6.16 3.13
C TRP A 109 -5.72 -5.16 3.31
N GLY A 110 -5.65 -4.10 2.49
CA GLY A 110 -4.63 -3.07 2.66
C GLY A 110 -4.69 -2.39 4.03
N ARG A 111 -5.89 -2.18 4.59
CA ARG A 111 -6.06 -1.59 5.93
C ARG A 111 -5.55 -2.53 7.02
N ALA A 112 -5.85 -3.82 6.91
CA ALA A 112 -5.36 -4.84 7.84
C ALA A 112 -3.83 -4.94 7.83
N ILE A 113 -3.22 -4.86 6.66
CA ILE A 113 -1.77 -4.81 6.50
C ILE A 113 -1.20 -3.54 7.13
N TRP A 114 -1.74 -2.36 6.80
CA TRP A 114 -1.30 -1.10 7.41
C TRP A 114 -1.36 -1.15 8.95
N ASN A 115 -2.47 -1.63 9.52
CA ASN A 115 -2.64 -1.74 10.96
C ASN A 115 -1.66 -2.73 11.60
N SER A 116 -1.26 -3.78 10.89
CA SER A 116 -0.24 -4.72 11.37
C SER A 116 1.10 -4.00 11.57
N TYR A 117 1.46 -3.09 10.67
CA TYR A 117 2.69 -2.30 10.71
C TYR A 117 2.62 -1.07 11.66
N GLN A 118 1.74 -1.05 12.66
CA GLN A 118 1.58 0.07 13.60
C GLN A 118 2.87 0.58 14.25
N ILE A 119 3.83 -0.33 14.51
CA ILE A 119 5.13 0.02 15.09
C ILE A 119 5.92 1.01 14.21
N HIS A 120 5.68 1.00 12.90
CA HIS A 120 6.36 1.87 11.94
C HIS A 120 5.61 3.15 11.60
N HIS A 121 4.34 3.30 12.01
CA HIS A 121 3.50 4.43 11.60
C HIS A 121 4.13 5.80 11.88
N VAL A 122 4.63 6.01 13.10
CA VAL A 122 5.30 7.27 13.50
C VAL A 122 6.56 7.50 12.66
N GLY A 123 7.32 6.43 12.37
CA GLY A 123 8.52 6.51 11.55
C GLY A 123 8.22 6.90 10.11
N VAL A 124 7.18 6.30 9.51
CA VAL A 124 6.71 6.60 8.16
C VAL A 124 6.27 8.07 8.04
N ILE A 125 5.47 8.55 8.98
CA ILE A 125 4.98 9.94 8.97
C ILE A 125 6.15 10.93 9.10
N ARG A 126 7.07 10.70 10.06
CA ARG A 126 8.26 11.55 10.22
C ARG A 126 9.15 11.55 8.98
N TRP A 127 9.26 10.41 8.31
CA TRP A 127 10.05 10.30 7.09
C TRP A 127 9.41 11.11 5.96
N LEU A 128 8.09 11.05 5.79
CA LEU A 128 7.35 11.89 4.84
C LEU A 128 7.50 13.39 5.13
N GLU A 129 7.42 13.78 6.41
CA GLU A 129 7.66 15.17 6.85
C GLU A 129 9.06 15.65 6.47
N HIS A 130 10.09 14.87 6.79
CA HIS A 130 11.48 15.20 6.48
C HIS A 130 11.72 15.38 4.96
N HIS A 131 11.01 14.60 4.13
CA HIS A 131 11.13 14.67 2.68
C HIS A 131 10.18 15.68 2.02
N ASN A 132 9.41 16.44 2.80
CA ASN A 132 8.37 17.37 2.31
C ASN A 132 7.35 16.69 1.38
N GLU A 133 7.03 15.43 1.67
CA GLU A 133 6.04 14.63 0.94
C GLU A 133 4.79 14.38 1.80
N MET A 134 4.49 15.26 2.75
CA MET A 134 3.20 15.23 3.42
C MET A 134 2.10 15.67 2.45
N PRO A 135 0.98 14.94 2.35
CA PRO A 135 -0.09 15.31 1.44
C PRO A 135 -0.69 16.64 1.88
N GLN A 136 -0.86 17.56 0.93
CA GLN A 136 -1.63 18.77 1.18
C GLN A 136 -3.09 18.36 1.28
N LYS A 137 -3.67 18.40 2.48
CA LYS A 137 -5.12 18.26 2.61
C LYS A 137 -5.75 19.34 1.73
N ASN A 138 -6.42 18.93 0.65
CA ASN A 138 -7.32 19.84 -0.04
C ASN A 138 -8.29 20.36 1.01
N ARG A 139 -8.16 21.65 1.33
CA ARG A 139 -9.17 22.36 2.13
C ARG A 139 -10.44 22.30 1.31
N VAL A 140 -11.34 21.39 1.69
CA VAL A 140 -12.75 21.50 1.35
C VAL A 140 -13.33 22.61 2.22
#